data_AF-A0A7S4MJU1-F1
#
_entry.id   AF-A0A7S4MJU1-F1
#
_cell.length_a   1.000
_cell.length_b   1.000
_cell.length_c   1.000
_cell.angle_alpha   90.00
_cell.angle_beta   90.00
_cell.angle_gamma   90.00
#
_symmetry.space_group_name_H-M   'P 1'
#
loop_
_entity.id
_entity.type
_entity.pdbx_description
1 polymer ?
#
loop_
_entity_poly.entity_id
_entity_poly.type
_entity_poly.pdbx_seq_one_letter_code
_entity_poly.pdbx_strand_id
1 'polypeptide(L)'
;PTLTTRPSMLPSSSMLPSSLPSLSPTSTSSTINAKTAVLKRHICSELNSTCIDLSTEGTPQSKALEWVVSNSDYQSYAVGRRVQRYALAAVAFSLEGWGSNGIVDWRNGGEDECLWIWGWNDMYKYDMYDKILCDSSGRVTQIGFDNRLVARGKVPVDVALLSDSLE
;
A
#
# COMPACT_ATOMS: atom_id res chain seq x y z
N PRO A 1 -32.61 45.70 5.39
CA PRO A 1 -31.42 45.77 4.50
C PRO A 1 -30.30 46.60 5.15
N THR A 2 -29.36 45.95 5.82
CA THR A 2 -28.27 46.59 6.57
C THR A 2 -26.94 46.12 5.98
N LEU A 3 -26.28 47.03 5.25
CA LEU A 3 -24.97 46.80 4.62
C LEU A 3 -23.86 47.05 5.65
N THR A 4 -23.14 45.98 6.03
CA THR A 4 -21.98 46.04 6.93
C THR A 4 -20.70 45.97 6.10
N THR A 5 -19.90 47.04 6.18
CA THR A 5 -18.61 47.19 5.49
C THR A 5 -17.50 46.42 6.18
N ARG A 6 -16.77 45.61 5.40
CA ARG A 6 -15.64 44.78 5.85
C ARG A 6 -14.32 45.54 5.69
N PRO A 7 -13.47 45.63 6.72
CA PRO A 7 -12.14 46.24 6.59
C PRO A 7 -11.17 45.34 5.82
N SER A 8 -10.40 45.97 4.93
CA SER A 8 -9.28 45.39 4.20
C SER A 8 -7.98 45.69 4.94
N MET A 9 -7.15 44.67 5.19
CA MET A 9 -5.77 44.85 5.66
C MET A 9 -4.81 44.20 4.66
N LEU A 10 -3.84 45.01 4.23
CA LEU A 10 -2.73 44.64 3.35
C LEU A 10 -1.68 43.79 4.10
N PRO A 11 -0.93 42.94 3.38
CA PRO A 11 0.14 42.13 3.94
C PRO A 11 1.48 42.91 3.98
N SER A 12 2.27 42.69 5.03
CA SER A 12 3.64 43.24 5.16
C SER A 12 4.70 42.15 5.01
N SER A 13 5.83 42.57 4.45
CA SER A 13 6.83 41.82 3.69
C SER A 13 7.87 41.02 4.48
N SER A 14 8.44 40.06 3.75
CA SER A 14 9.88 39.73 3.63
C SER A 14 10.65 39.25 4.86
N MET A 15 11.02 37.96 4.83
CA MET A 15 12.25 37.48 5.45
C MET A 15 13.01 36.51 4.53
N LEU A 16 14.18 37.01 4.09
CA LEU A 16 15.48 36.38 3.78
C LEU A 16 15.57 34.89 3.36
N PRO A 17 16.25 34.58 2.24
CA PRO A 17 16.63 33.22 1.89
C PRO A 17 17.89 32.79 2.68
N SER A 18 17.72 31.78 3.55
CA SER A 18 18.83 31.07 4.18
C SER A 18 19.30 29.96 3.23
N SER A 19 20.52 30.05 2.72
CA SER A 19 21.14 29.03 1.86
C SER A 19 21.52 27.81 2.70
N LEU A 20 20.62 26.83 2.76
CA LEU A 20 20.89 25.54 3.36
C LEU A 20 21.97 24.77 2.59
N PRO A 21 22.87 24.05 3.28
CA PRO A 21 23.80 23.12 2.64
C PRO A 21 23.03 22.00 1.93
N SER A 22 23.32 21.83 0.63
CA SER A 22 22.80 20.76 -0.20
C SER A 22 23.42 19.43 0.22
N LEU A 23 22.73 18.70 1.11
CA LEU A 23 23.01 17.28 1.33
C LEU A 23 22.54 16.54 0.09
N SER A 24 23.49 16.13 -0.77
CA SER A 24 23.17 15.27 -1.92
C SER A 24 22.65 13.92 -1.42
N PRO A 25 21.40 13.54 -1.70
CA PRO A 25 20.89 12.24 -1.30
C PRO A 25 21.46 11.18 -2.27
N THR A 26 22.58 10.55 -1.90
CA THR A 26 23.21 9.54 -2.75
C THR A 26 23.45 8.27 -1.95
N SER A 27 22.42 7.41 -1.83
CA SER A 27 22.55 5.97 -1.47
C SER A 27 21.21 5.19 -1.46
N THR A 28 20.06 5.84 -1.65
CA THR A 28 18.75 5.16 -1.53
C THR A 28 18.45 4.21 -2.68
N SER A 29 18.89 4.54 -3.90
CA SER A 29 18.53 3.80 -5.12
C SER A 29 19.19 2.41 -5.22
N SER A 30 20.47 2.27 -4.85
CA SER A 30 21.19 0.98 -4.94
C SER A 30 20.64 -0.07 -3.96
N THR A 31 20.30 0.36 -2.75
CA THR A 31 19.74 -0.51 -1.72
C THR A 31 18.33 -0.98 -2.09
N ILE A 32 17.48 -0.09 -2.63
CA ILE A 32 16.15 -0.45 -3.11
C ILE A 32 16.25 -1.52 -4.20
N ASN A 33 17.14 -1.35 -5.18
CA ASN A 33 17.31 -2.31 -6.27
C ASN A 33 17.68 -3.73 -5.78
N ALA A 34 18.55 -3.84 -4.77
CA ALA A 34 18.90 -5.15 -4.18
C ALA A 34 17.71 -5.77 -3.42
N LYS A 35 16.97 -4.96 -2.64
CA LYS A 35 15.77 -5.40 -1.91
C LYS A 35 14.70 -5.94 -2.86
N THR A 36 14.47 -5.21 -3.95
CA THR A 36 13.52 -5.55 -5.01
C THR A 36 13.90 -6.85 -5.70
N ALA A 37 15.18 -7.07 -6.00
CA ALA A 37 15.63 -8.27 -6.70
C ALA A 37 15.33 -9.57 -5.94
N VAL A 38 15.46 -9.59 -4.61
CA VAL A 38 15.22 -10.79 -3.80
C VAL A 38 13.74 -11.16 -3.76
N LEU A 39 12.87 -10.19 -3.46
CA LEU A 39 11.43 -10.42 -3.40
C LEU A 39 10.87 -10.76 -4.79
N LYS A 40 11.30 -10.02 -5.82
CA LYS A 40 10.93 -10.31 -7.21
C LYS A 40 11.26 -11.74 -7.61
N ARG A 41 12.44 -12.25 -7.21
CA ARG A 41 12.83 -13.65 -7.49
C ARG A 41 11.88 -14.65 -6.82
N HIS A 42 11.46 -14.41 -5.58
CA HIS A 42 10.51 -15.29 -4.88
C HIS A 42 9.13 -15.25 -5.53
N ILE A 43 8.58 -14.07 -5.80
CA ILE A 43 7.27 -13.96 -6.48
C ILE A 43 7.29 -14.68 -7.83
N CYS A 44 8.39 -14.53 -8.57
CA CYS A 44 8.61 -15.18 -9.85
C CYS A 44 8.71 -16.70 -9.78
N SER A 45 9.29 -17.27 -8.72
CA SER A 45 9.37 -18.73 -8.56
C SER A 45 8.00 -19.34 -8.26
N GLU A 46 7.14 -18.63 -7.54
CA GLU A 46 5.81 -19.12 -7.17
C GLU A 46 4.80 -19.01 -8.33
N LEU A 47 4.79 -17.89 -9.06
CA LEU A 47 3.70 -17.62 -10.01
C LEU A 47 3.95 -18.03 -11.47
N ASN A 48 5.14 -18.53 -11.81
CA ASN A 48 5.58 -19.00 -13.15
C ASN A 48 5.31 -18.09 -14.37
N SER A 49 4.56 -16.99 -14.25
CA SER A 49 3.96 -16.23 -15.36
C SER A 49 3.97 -14.70 -15.20
N THR A 50 4.18 -14.16 -14.00
CA THR A 50 4.04 -12.71 -13.67
C THR A 50 5.32 -11.89 -13.68
N CYS A 51 6.47 -12.45 -14.03
CA CYS A 51 7.75 -11.73 -13.94
C CYS A 51 7.87 -10.51 -14.86
N ILE A 52 7.13 -10.53 -15.98
CA ILE A 52 7.15 -9.45 -16.97
C ILE A 52 6.45 -8.21 -16.40
N ASP A 53 5.30 -8.38 -15.74
CA ASP A 53 4.52 -7.28 -15.18
C ASP A 53 5.25 -6.58 -14.04
N LEU A 54 5.98 -7.32 -13.20
CA LEU A 54 6.85 -6.77 -12.15
C LEU A 54 7.94 -5.84 -12.67
N SER A 55 8.31 -5.94 -13.95
CA SER A 55 9.33 -5.10 -14.60
C SER A 55 8.74 -3.92 -15.36
N THR A 56 7.42 -3.95 -15.59
CA THR A 56 6.73 -2.99 -16.43
C THR A 56 6.19 -1.88 -15.55
N GLU A 57 6.79 -0.70 -15.65
CA GLU A 57 6.42 0.46 -14.85
C GLU A 57 4.94 0.83 -15.02
N GLY A 58 4.30 1.22 -13.91
CA GLY A 58 2.91 1.67 -13.89
C GLY A 58 1.87 0.55 -13.76
N THR A 59 2.27 -0.72 -13.90
CA THR A 59 1.38 -1.86 -13.63
C THR A 59 1.03 -1.96 -12.15
N PRO A 60 -0.10 -2.60 -11.79
CA PRO A 60 -0.42 -2.88 -10.39
C PRO A 60 0.70 -3.63 -9.66
N GLN A 61 1.31 -4.62 -10.32
CA GLN A 61 2.40 -5.43 -9.80
C GLN A 61 3.65 -4.59 -9.54
N SER A 62 4.07 -3.73 -10.48
CA SER A 62 5.24 -2.87 -10.27
C SER A 62 5.02 -1.88 -9.12
N LYS A 63 3.81 -1.30 -9.02
CA LYS A 63 3.43 -0.38 -7.94
C LYS A 63 3.38 -1.07 -6.59
N ALA A 64 2.82 -2.28 -6.54
CA ALA A 64 2.79 -3.11 -5.33
C ALA A 64 4.21 -3.44 -4.84
N LEU A 65 5.08 -3.83 -5.76
CA LEU A 65 6.48 -4.13 -5.45
C LEU A 65 7.20 -2.90 -4.90
N GLU A 66 7.09 -1.75 -5.57
CA GLU A 66 7.66 -0.48 -5.13
C GLU A 66 7.13 -0.07 -3.75
N TRP A 67 5.82 -0.19 -3.54
CA TRP A 67 5.18 0.12 -2.26
C TRP A 67 5.72 -0.77 -1.12
N VAL A 68 5.82 -2.09 -1.33
CA VAL A 68 6.34 -3.00 -0.29
C VAL A 68 7.80 -2.70 0.05
N VAL A 69 8.66 -2.46 -0.95
CA VAL A 69 10.11 -2.26 -0.69
C VAL A 69 10.47 -0.88 -0.14
N SER A 70 9.59 0.12 -0.36
CA SER A 70 9.74 1.48 0.18
C SER A 70 9.34 1.59 1.65
N ASN A 71 8.64 0.58 2.19
CA ASN A 71 8.29 0.52 3.59
C ASN A 71 9.54 0.42 4.50
N SER A 72 9.60 1.23 5.56
CA SER A 72 10.71 1.26 6.51
C SER A 72 10.98 -0.09 7.16
N ASP A 73 9.93 -0.85 7.43
CA ASP A 73 9.98 -2.13 8.14
C ASP A 73 10.15 -3.32 7.20
N TYR A 74 10.27 -3.09 5.89
CA TYR A 74 10.41 -4.16 4.90
C TYR A 74 11.46 -5.22 5.27
N GLN A 75 12.60 -4.79 5.83
CA GLN A 75 13.70 -5.69 6.19
C GLN A 75 13.45 -6.51 7.46
N SER A 76 12.61 -6.03 8.38
CA SER A 76 12.30 -6.76 9.62
C SER A 76 11.27 -7.86 9.39
N TYR A 77 10.47 -7.76 8.33
CA TYR A 77 9.49 -8.79 7.99
C TYR A 77 10.13 -10.08 7.50
N ALA A 78 9.53 -11.22 7.89
CA ALA A 78 9.81 -12.52 7.28
C ALA A 78 9.44 -12.52 5.79
N VAL A 79 10.08 -13.37 4.99
CA VAL A 79 9.86 -13.44 3.54
C VAL A 79 8.40 -13.68 3.19
N GLY A 80 7.74 -14.67 3.82
CA GLY A 80 6.32 -14.95 3.60
C GLY A 80 5.43 -13.73 3.85
N ARG A 81 5.73 -12.95 4.90
CA ARG A 81 5.01 -11.70 5.17
C ARG A 81 5.22 -10.64 4.10
N ARG A 82 6.43 -10.52 3.55
CA ARG A 82 6.70 -9.59 2.43
C ARG A 82 5.91 -9.98 1.18
N VAL A 83 5.82 -11.28 0.89
CA VAL A 83 5.03 -11.84 -0.23
C VAL A 83 3.54 -11.59 -0.01
N GLN A 84 3.02 -11.85 1.19
CA GLN A 84 1.64 -11.58 1.57
C GLN A 84 1.26 -10.10 1.38
N ARG A 85 2.08 -9.18 1.90
CA ARG A 85 1.87 -7.73 1.72
C ARG A 85 1.94 -7.31 0.26
N TYR A 86 2.84 -7.92 -0.52
CA TYR A 86 2.90 -7.68 -1.97
C TYR A 86 1.62 -8.11 -2.66
N ALA A 87 1.12 -9.33 -2.40
CA ALA A 87 -0.09 -9.85 -3.01
C ALA A 87 -1.32 -8.97 -2.68
N LEU A 88 -1.46 -8.55 -1.42
CA LEU A 88 -2.50 -7.62 -1.02
C LEU A 88 -2.37 -6.26 -1.71
N ALA A 89 -1.17 -5.68 -1.76
CA ALA A 89 -0.96 -4.42 -2.47
C ALA A 89 -1.24 -4.54 -3.97
N ALA A 90 -0.90 -5.68 -4.60
CA ALA A 90 -1.20 -5.93 -6.00
C ALA A 90 -2.71 -5.97 -6.25
N VAL A 91 -3.47 -6.63 -5.37
CA VAL A 91 -4.95 -6.57 -5.38
C VAL A 91 -5.43 -5.13 -5.26
N ALA A 92 -4.85 -4.34 -4.33
CA ALA A 92 -5.23 -2.94 -4.14
C ALA A 92 -5.00 -2.05 -5.36
N PHE A 93 -3.86 -2.18 -6.00
CA PHE A 93 -3.55 -1.40 -7.18
C PHE A 93 -4.29 -1.90 -8.43
N SER A 94 -4.75 -3.15 -8.45
CA SER A 94 -5.52 -3.74 -9.56
C SER A 94 -7.01 -3.42 -9.48
N LEU A 95 -7.51 -3.18 -8.27
CA LEU A 95 -8.90 -2.86 -7.99
C LEU A 95 -9.04 -1.36 -7.69
N GLU A 96 -9.44 -0.59 -8.70
CA GLU A 96 -9.80 0.81 -8.54
C GLU A 96 -10.90 0.94 -7.48
N GLY A 97 -10.67 1.80 -6.48
CA GLY A 97 -11.63 2.10 -5.42
C GLY A 97 -11.45 1.34 -4.11
N TRP A 98 -10.67 0.25 -4.08
CA TRP A 98 -10.44 -0.52 -2.84
C TRP A 98 -9.73 0.34 -1.76
N GLY A 99 -8.81 1.21 -2.19
CA GLY A 99 -8.08 2.10 -1.28
C GLY A 99 -8.77 3.42 -0.94
N SER A 100 -9.88 3.80 -1.59
CA SER A 100 -10.51 5.11 -1.36
C SER A 100 -11.62 5.11 -0.31
N ASN A 101 -12.17 3.94 0.05
CA ASN A 101 -13.41 3.86 0.83
C ASN A 101 -13.36 2.99 2.10
N GLY A 102 -12.23 2.37 2.46
CA GLY A 102 -12.24 1.47 3.63
C GLY A 102 -10.90 0.95 4.12
N ILE A 103 -9.89 0.84 3.25
CA ILE A 103 -8.55 0.46 3.68
C ILE A 103 -7.74 1.74 3.92
N VAL A 104 -7.96 2.35 5.08
CA VAL A 104 -7.37 3.65 5.42
C VAL A 104 -5.88 3.51 5.77
N ASP A 105 -5.46 2.34 6.27
CA ASP A 105 -4.14 2.20 6.91
C ASP A 105 -3.08 1.41 6.13
N TRP A 106 -3.44 0.73 5.04
CA TRP A 106 -2.42 0.00 4.28
C TRP A 106 -1.31 0.93 3.78
N ARG A 107 -1.61 2.20 3.49
CA ARG A 107 -0.62 3.17 3.02
C ARG A 107 0.38 3.61 4.08
N ASN A 108 0.00 3.62 5.35
CA ASN A 108 0.88 4.04 6.44
C ASN A 108 1.95 2.98 6.73
N GLY A 109 1.73 1.74 6.29
CA GLY A 109 2.77 0.71 6.22
C GLY A 109 3.27 0.18 7.56
N GLY A 110 2.97 0.81 8.69
CA GLY A 110 3.40 0.37 10.02
C GLY A 110 2.52 -0.74 10.61
N GLU A 111 1.27 -0.85 10.18
CA GLU A 111 0.33 -1.82 10.75
C GLU A 111 0.37 -3.19 10.06
N ASP A 112 -0.05 -4.18 10.84
CA ASP A 112 -0.30 -5.52 10.37
C ASP A 112 -1.41 -5.52 9.31
N GLU A 113 -1.21 -6.27 8.24
CA GLU A 113 -2.14 -6.44 7.14
C GLU A 113 -3.52 -6.94 7.58
N CYS A 114 -3.57 -7.68 8.70
CA CYS A 114 -4.81 -8.14 9.32
C CYS A 114 -5.62 -6.99 9.96
N LEU A 115 -4.99 -5.84 10.15
CA LEU A 115 -5.59 -4.63 10.73
C LEU A 115 -5.93 -3.57 9.67
N TRP A 116 -5.53 -3.75 8.41
CA TRP A 116 -5.68 -2.71 7.37
C TRP A 116 -7.13 -2.28 7.09
N ILE A 117 -8.12 -3.09 7.48
CA ILE A 117 -9.55 -2.82 7.26
C ILE A 117 -10.22 -2.15 8.47
N TRP A 118 -9.48 -1.92 9.55
CA TRP A 118 -10.02 -1.32 10.78
C TRP A 118 -10.06 0.21 10.67
N GLY A 119 -10.92 0.72 9.79
CA GLY A 119 -11.24 2.14 9.73
C GLY A 119 -12.06 2.59 10.95
N TRP A 120 -11.39 2.85 12.07
CA TRP A 120 -11.65 3.76 13.22
C TRP A 120 -13.04 3.88 13.87
N ASN A 121 -14.11 3.31 13.30
CA ASN A 121 -15.44 3.30 13.87
C ASN A 121 -15.81 1.86 14.25
N ASP A 122 -15.24 1.40 15.36
CA ASP A 122 -15.55 0.14 16.07
C ASP A 122 -17.08 -0.08 16.31
N MET A 123 -17.91 0.93 16.06
CA MET A 123 -19.35 0.89 16.20
C MET A 123 -20.08 0.13 15.08
N TYR A 124 -19.45 -0.17 13.94
CA TYR A 124 -20.06 -0.93 12.82
C TYR A 124 -19.37 -2.27 12.51
N LYS A 125 -18.82 -2.90 13.55
CA LYS A 125 -18.09 -4.18 13.48
C LYS A 125 -18.86 -5.37 12.87
N TYR A 126 -20.17 -5.23 12.68
CA TYR A 126 -21.06 -6.30 12.23
C TYR A 126 -21.43 -6.25 10.74
N ASP A 127 -21.04 -5.22 9.99
CA ASP A 127 -21.52 -5.03 8.60
C ASP A 127 -20.44 -4.60 7.59
N MET A 128 -19.14 -4.71 7.91
CA MET A 128 -18.08 -4.52 6.90
C MET A 128 -17.87 -5.81 6.10
N TYR A 129 -18.32 -5.76 4.85
CA TYR A 129 -18.25 -6.86 3.88
C TYR A 129 -16.84 -7.02 3.27
N ASP A 130 -16.03 -5.98 3.32
CA ASP A 130 -14.58 -6.07 3.10
C ASP A 130 -13.93 -6.58 4.38
N LYS A 131 -13.19 -7.71 4.30
CA LYS A 131 -12.44 -8.25 5.45
C LYS A 131 -11.20 -8.98 4.98
N ILE A 132 -10.07 -8.67 5.59
CA ILE A 132 -8.88 -9.51 5.54
C ILE A 132 -8.95 -10.33 6.82
N LEU A 133 -9.24 -11.63 6.68
CA LEU A 133 -9.19 -12.55 7.80
C LEU A 133 -7.80 -13.16 7.85
N CYS A 134 -7.22 -13.14 9.05
CA CYS A 134 -5.97 -13.82 9.32
C CYS A 134 -6.16 -14.93 10.34
N ASP A 135 -5.30 -15.93 10.28
CA ASP A 135 -5.15 -16.88 11.36
C ASP A 135 -4.35 -16.29 12.54
N SER A 136 -4.17 -17.08 13.60
CA SER A 136 -3.43 -16.67 14.80
C SER A 136 -1.95 -16.38 14.56
N SER A 137 -1.40 -16.76 13.41
CA SER A 137 -0.02 -16.47 13.02
C SER A 137 0.11 -15.21 12.16
N GLY A 138 -1.00 -14.52 11.88
CA GLY A 138 -1.03 -13.33 11.03
C GLY A 138 -1.01 -13.66 9.53
N ARG A 139 -1.28 -14.91 9.13
CA ARG A 139 -1.39 -15.28 7.72
C ARG A 139 -2.79 -15.00 7.22
N VAL A 140 -2.90 -14.39 6.04
CA VAL A 140 -4.17 -14.09 5.39
C VAL A 140 -4.80 -15.40 4.91
N THR A 141 -5.98 -15.69 5.42
CA THR A 141 -6.77 -16.89 5.07
C THR A 141 -7.97 -16.58 4.19
N GLN A 142 -8.44 -15.32 4.21
CA GLN A 142 -9.55 -14.89 3.38
C GLN A 142 -9.45 -13.40 3.08
N ILE A 143 -9.80 -13.04 1.84
CA ILE A 143 -10.07 -11.67 1.42
C ILE A 143 -11.54 -11.61 1.00
N GLY A 144 -12.32 -10.80 1.70
CA GLY A 144 -13.68 -10.42 1.31
C GLY A 144 -13.65 -9.13 0.48
N PHE A 145 -14.45 -9.11 -0.59
CA PHE A 145 -14.76 -7.91 -1.36
C PHE A 145 -16.25 -7.60 -1.19
N ASP A 146 -16.58 -6.38 -0.82
CA ASP A 146 -17.96 -5.90 -0.72
C ASP A 146 -18.51 -5.67 -2.12
N ASN A 147 -19.58 -6.39 -2.44
CA ASN A 147 -20.32 -6.26 -3.70
C ASN A 147 -20.90 -4.84 -3.91
N ARG A 148 -21.03 -4.04 -2.84
CA ARG A 148 -21.53 -2.66 -2.87
C ARG A 148 -20.46 -1.64 -3.22
N LEU A 149 -19.21 -1.93 -2.88
CA LEU A 149 -18.07 -1.15 -3.34
C LEU A 149 -17.72 -1.71 -4.71
N VAL A 150 -18.10 -0.98 -5.76
CA VAL A 150 -17.80 -1.37 -7.14
C VAL A 150 -16.29 -1.26 -7.34
N ALA A 151 -15.54 -2.25 -6.87
CA ALA A 151 -14.15 -2.45 -7.22
C ALA A 151 -14.11 -2.63 -8.73
N ARG A 152 -13.60 -1.62 -9.44
CA ARG A 152 -13.42 -1.72 -10.89
C ARG A 152 -12.04 -2.30 -11.13
N GLY A 153 -11.95 -3.23 -12.07
CA GLY A 153 -10.68 -3.86 -12.42
C GLY A 153 -10.78 -5.38 -12.43
N LYS A 154 -9.63 -6.03 -12.30
CA LYS A 154 -9.51 -7.50 -12.29
C LYS A 154 -8.71 -7.91 -11.08
N VAL A 155 -9.14 -8.97 -10.41
CA VAL A 155 -8.33 -9.60 -9.36
C VAL A 155 -7.06 -10.14 -10.02
N PRO A 156 -5.87 -9.72 -9.58
CA PRO A 156 -4.63 -10.18 -10.17
C PRO A 156 -4.35 -11.63 -9.78
N VAL A 157 -3.62 -12.36 -10.63
CA VAL A 157 -3.19 -13.74 -10.35
C VAL A 157 -2.30 -13.81 -9.10
N ASP A 158 -1.67 -12.70 -8.72
CA ASP A 158 -0.87 -12.52 -7.51
C ASP A 158 -1.62 -12.88 -6.23
N VAL A 159 -2.97 -12.89 -6.23
CA VAL A 159 -3.77 -13.38 -5.09
C VAL A 159 -3.48 -14.85 -4.74
N ALA A 160 -3.02 -15.65 -5.71
CA ALA A 160 -2.63 -17.05 -5.51
C ALA A 160 -1.39 -17.18 -4.60
N LEU A 161 -0.56 -16.14 -4.47
CA LEU A 161 0.55 -16.15 -3.51
C LEU A 161 0.08 -16.33 -2.07
N LEU A 162 -1.17 -15.96 -1.77
CA LEU A 162 -1.74 -16.10 -0.43
C LEU A 162 -2.12 -17.54 -0.08
N SER A 163 -2.36 -18.39 -1.08
CA SER A 163 -2.59 -19.82 -0.86
C SER A 163 -1.30 -20.62 -0.75
N ASP A 164 -0.22 -20.17 -1.39
CA ASP A 164 1.03 -20.95 -1.48
C ASP A 164 2.08 -20.51 -0.45
N SER A 165 1.90 -19.36 0.21
CA SER A 165 2.70 -18.94 1.38
C SER A 165 2.51 -19.84 2.63
N LEU A 166 1.90 -21.01 2.47
CA LEU A 166 1.39 -21.88 3.54
C LEU A 166 2.40 -22.90 4.09
N GLU A 167 3.62 -22.99 3.53
CA GLU A 167 4.66 -23.93 4.00
C GLU A 167 6.00 -23.27 4.35
#